data_AF-A0A2D9A3C1-F1
#
_entry.id   AF-A0A2D9A3C1-F1
#
_cell.length_a   1.000
_cell.length_b   1.000
_cell.length_c   1.000
_cell.angle_alpha   90.00
_cell.angle_beta   90.00
_cell.angle_gamma   90.00
#
_symmetry.space_group_name_H-M   'P 1'
#
loop_
_entity.id
_entity.type
_entity.pdbx_description
1 polymer ?
#
loop_
_entity_poly.entity_id
_entity_poly.type
_entity_poly.pdbx_seq_one_letter_code
_entity_poly.pdbx_strand_id
1 'polypeptide(L)' 'MSAHGGRVNWLASMAQDVYKGRRSEINLMNGLVAEKGREVAVATPFNDAVIEVMNRIDDKTLEQDDSHVDRILKAVGR' A
#
# COMPACT_ATOMS: atom_id res chain seq x y z
N MET A 1 16.10 5.35 -13.89
CA MET A 1 16.14 6.31 -15.02
C MET A 1 14.86 6.13 -15.83
N SER A 2 13.97 7.13 -15.87
CA SER A 2 12.88 7.14 -16.86
C SER A 2 13.31 8.03 -18.02
N ALA A 3 13.52 7.40 -19.17
CA ALA A 3 13.80 8.08 -20.43
C ALA A 3 12.50 8.69 -20.99
N HIS A 4 12.53 9.99 -21.23
CA HIS A 4 11.76 10.74 -22.23
C HIS A 4 10.25 10.47 -22.34
N GLY A 5 9.44 11.27 -21.62
CA GLY A 5 7.99 11.33 -21.80
C GLY A 5 7.30 12.40 -20.95
N GLY A 6 7.47 13.69 -21.30
CA GLY A 6 6.66 14.82 -20.79
C GLY A 6 6.76 15.13 -19.29
N ARG A 7 6.17 16.25 -18.86
CA ARG A 7 6.01 16.66 -17.45
C ARG A 7 4.98 15.80 -16.69
N VAL A 8 4.87 14.50 -17.00
CA VAL A 8 3.84 13.62 -16.44
C VAL A 8 4.49 12.66 -15.45
N ASN A 9 4.04 12.73 -14.20
CA ASN A 9 4.46 11.78 -13.18
C ASN A 9 3.66 10.49 -13.33
N TRP A 10 4.31 9.43 -13.82
CA TRP A 10 3.72 8.11 -14.00
C TRP A 10 3.63 7.29 -12.72
N LEU A 11 4.11 7.81 -11.60
CA LEU A 11 4.03 7.13 -10.31
C LEU A 11 2.57 7.06 -9.87
N ALA A 12 2.11 5.88 -9.45
CA ALA A 12 0.75 5.71 -8.92
C ALA A 12 0.51 6.64 -7.71
N SER A 13 -0.74 7.09 -7.51
CA SER A 13 -1.07 8.11 -6.49
C SER A 13 -0.50 7.79 -5.11
N MET A 14 -0.73 6.57 -4.61
CA MET A 14 -0.22 6.11 -3.32
C MET A 14 1.32 6.19 -3.24
N ALA A 15 2.02 5.74 -4.28
CA ALA A 15 3.47 5.79 -4.32
C ALA A 15 4.00 7.24 -4.37
N GLN A 16 3.23 8.19 -4.92
CA GLN A 16 3.55 9.61 -4.81
C GLN A 16 3.40 10.16 -3.39
N ASP A 17 2.39 9.71 -2.65
CA ASP A 17 2.18 10.13 -1.27
C ASP A 17 3.30 9.60 -0.37
N VAL A 18 3.62 8.32 -0.52
CA VAL A 18 4.78 7.67 0.09
C VAL A 18 6.03 8.51 -0.19
N TYR A 19 6.43 8.70 -1.46
CA TYR A 19 7.63 9.46 -1.81
C TYR A 19 7.67 10.90 -1.24
N LYS A 20 6.51 11.54 -1.07
CA LYS A 20 6.39 12.91 -0.54
C LYS A 20 6.16 12.96 0.98
N GLY A 21 6.19 11.81 1.66
CA GLY A 21 5.96 11.70 3.11
C GLY A 21 4.54 12.10 3.54
N ARG A 22 3.56 11.95 2.65
CA ARG A 22 2.15 12.20 2.93
C ARG A 22 1.44 10.91 3.29
N ARG A 23 0.41 11.05 4.12
CA ARG A 23 -0.54 9.98 4.40
C ARG A 23 -1.33 9.64 3.13
N SER A 24 -1.49 8.35 2.86
CA SER A 24 -2.31 7.86 1.74
C SER A 24 -3.75 7.54 2.16
N GLU A 25 -4.64 7.34 1.17
CA GLU A 25 -6.04 6.95 1.40
C GLU A 25 -6.22 5.43 1.59
N ILE A 26 -5.15 4.69 1.92
CA ILE A 26 -5.15 3.21 2.00
C ILE A 26 -6.26 2.66 2.90
N ASN A 27 -6.49 3.29 4.06
CA ASN A 27 -7.51 2.85 5.01
C ASN A 27 -8.94 3.10 4.51
N LEU A 28 -9.14 4.10 3.65
CA LEU A 28 -10.44 4.40 3.07
C LEU A 28 -10.76 3.48 1.90
N MET A 29 -9.75 3.12 1.08
CA MET A 29 -9.94 2.25 -0.07
C MET A 29 -9.81 0.77 0.30
N ASN A 30 -8.60 0.32 0.64
CA ASN A 30 -8.33 -1.08 0.97
C ASN A 30 -9.00 -1.47 2.29
N GLY A 31 -9.06 -0.54 3.26
CA GLY A 31 -9.75 -0.79 4.52
C GLY A 31 -11.26 -0.99 4.34
N LEU A 32 -11.91 -0.25 3.44
CA LEU A 32 -13.31 -0.48 3.09
C LEU A 32 -13.50 -1.85 2.41
N VAL A 33 -12.61 -2.25 1.51
CA VAL A 33 -12.66 -3.58 0.88
C VAL A 33 -12.53 -4.68 1.95
N ALA A 34 -11.60 -4.54 2.88
CA ALA A 34 -11.42 -5.49 3.97
C ALA A 34 -12.64 -5.53 4.90
N GLU A 35 -13.25 -4.38 5.20
CA GLU A 35 -14.49 -4.29 5.96
C GLU A 35 -15.65 -5.01 5.26
N LYS A 36 -15.86 -4.74 3.98
CA LYS A 36 -16.89 -5.42 3.19
C LYS A 36 -16.64 -6.92 3.07
N GLY A 37 -15.39 -7.36 2.94
CA GLY A 37 -15.02 -8.77 2.99
C GLY A 37 -15.46 -9.42 4.30
N ARG A 38 -15.18 -8.78 5.44
CA ARG A 38 -15.61 -9.28 6.77
C ARG A 38 -17.12 -9.38 6.90
N GLU A 39 -17.88 -8.40 6.40
CA GLU A 39 -19.35 -8.42 6.42
C GLU A 39 -19.94 -9.66 5.72
N VAL A 40 -19.28 -10.16 4.67
CA VAL A 40 -19.72 -11.33 3.89
C VAL A 40 -18.86 -12.58 4.11
N ALA A 41 -18.06 -12.62 5.17
CA ALA A 41 -17.16 -13.73 5.50
C ALA A 41 -16.16 -14.12 4.39
N VAL A 42 -15.73 -13.15 3.57
CA VAL A 42 -14.68 -13.32 2.56
C VAL A 42 -13.37 -12.68 3.07
N ALA A 43 -12.33 -13.49 3.20
CA ALA A 43 -11.01 -13.02 3.62
C ALA A 43 -10.34 -12.16 2.54
N THR A 44 -9.64 -11.10 2.98
CA THR A 44 -8.94 -10.14 2.10
C THR A 44 -7.45 -10.04 2.45
N PRO A 45 -6.71 -11.16 2.49
CA PRO A 45 -5.38 -11.23 3.11
C PRO A 45 -4.36 -10.24 2.52
N PHE A 46 -4.46 -9.97 1.21
CA PHE A 46 -3.61 -8.97 0.56
C PHE A 46 -3.96 -7.53 0.99
N ASN A 47 -5.24 -7.18 1.12
CA ASN A 47 -5.61 -5.85 1.61
C ASN A 47 -5.14 -5.67 3.05
N ASP A 48 -5.33 -6.70 3.88
CA ASP A 48 -4.92 -6.65 5.30
C ASP A 48 -3.39 -6.45 5.43
N ALA A 49 -2.60 -7.21 4.67
CA ALA A 49 -1.14 -7.09 4.68
C ALA A 49 -0.65 -5.73 4.13
N VAL A 50 -1.26 -5.22 3.05
CA VAL A 50 -0.90 -3.90 2.50
C VAL A 50 -1.25 -2.78 3.48
N ILE A 51 -2.42 -2.84 4.11
CA ILE A 51 -2.84 -1.86 5.13
C ILE A 51 -1.86 -1.84 6.31
N GLU A 52 -1.42 -3.01 6.79
CA GLU A 52 -0.43 -3.09 7.89
C GLU A 52 0.87 -2.37 7.51
N VAL A 53 1.44 -2.70 6.36
CA VAL A 53 2.71 -2.08 5.89
C VAL A 53 2.55 -0.58 5.73
N MET A 54 1.48 -0.13 5.08
CA MET A 54 1.26 1.28 4.82
C MET A 54 1.03 2.08 6.11
N ASN A 55 0.27 1.55 7.07
CA ASN A 55 0.09 2.22 8.37
C ASN A 55 1.43 2.37 9.11
N ARG A 56 2.32 1.39 9.00
CA ARG A 56 3.65 1.46 9.62
C ARG A 56 4.57 2.48 8.95
N ILE A 57 4.45 2.64 7.64
CA ILE A 57 5.13 3.70 6.88
C ILE A 57 4.59 5.08 7.31
N ASP A 58 3.27 5.23 7.36
CA ASP A 58 2.62 6.48 7.80
C ASP A 58 3.04 6.87 9.23
N ASP A 59 3.13 5.89 10.14
CA ASP A 59 3.56 6.05 11.53
C ASP A 59 5.09 6.16 11.70
N LYS A 60 5.86 6.10 10.60
CA LYS A 60 7.33 6.16 10.57
C LYS A 60 8.01 5.06 11.39
N THR A 61 7.32 3.94 11.61
CA THR A 61 7.89 2.73 12.23
C THR A 61 8.52 1.79 11.21
N LEU A 62 8.36 2.11 9.91
CA LEU A 62 8.93 1.41 8.78
C LEU A 62 9.31 2.45 7.73
N GLU A 63 10.55 2.41 7.25
CA GLU A 63 11.00 3.26 6.14
C GLU A 63 10.40 2.80 4.81
N GLN A 64 10.41 3.67 3.80
CA GLN A 64 9.88 3.35 2.48
C GLN A 64 10.89 2.52 1.69
N ASP A 65 10.54 1.29 1.35
CA ASP A 65 11.45 0.37 0.67
C ASP A 65 10.68 -0.64 -0.18
N ASP A 66 11.23 -0.98 -1.35
CA ASP A 66 10.61 -1.92 -2.29
C ASP A 66 10.56 -3.36 -1.74
N SER A 67 11.44 -3.72 -0.79
CA SER A 67 11.45 -5.03 -0.11
C SER A 67 10.17 -5.32 0.69
N HIS A 68 9.32 -4.31 0.94
CA HIS A 68 8.03 -4.54 1.58
C HIS A 68 7.08 -5.36 0.71
N VAL A 69 7.29 -5.42 -0.60
CA VAL A 69 6.55 -6.33 -1.48
C VAL A 69 6.80 -7.79 -1.06
N ASP A 70 8.05 -8.16 -0.81
CA ASP A 70 8.39 -9.51 -0.34
C ASP A 70 7.81 -9.80 1.04
N ARG A 71 7.76 -8.78 1.92
CA ARG A 71 7.12 -8.88 3.23
C ARG A 71 5.62 -9.19 3.09
N ILE A 72 4.93 -8.50 2.20
CA ILE A 72 3.50 -8.72 1.92
C ILE A 72 3.27 -10.13 1.36
N LEU A 73 4.05 -10.54 0.37
CA LEU A 73 3.95 -11.89 -0.23
C LEU A 73 4.14 -12.99 0.81
N LYS A 74 5.17 -12.88 1.65
CA LYS A 74 5.41 -13.82 2.75
C LYS A 74 4.26 -13.85 3.75
N ALA A 75 3.70 -12.69 4.11
CA ALA A 75 2.59 -12.60 5.06
C ALA A 75 1.32 -13.32 4.57
N VAL A 76 1.13 -13.42 3.25
CA VAL A 76 -0.02 -14.11 2.64
C VAL A 76 0.31 -15.52 2.13
N GLY A 77 1.50 -16.05 2.43
CA GLY A 77 1.93 -17.39 2.04
C GLY A 77 2.24 -17.56 0.55
N ARG A 78 2.77 -16.51 -0.09
CA ARG A 78 3.24 -16.51 -1.48
C ARG A 78 4.75 -16.40 -1.56
#